data_AF-A0A379AAZ5-F1
#
_entry.id   AF-A0A379AAZ5-F1
#
_cell.length_a   1.000
_cell.length_b   1.000
_cell.length_c   1.000
_cell.angle_alpha   90.00
_cell.angle_beta   90.00
_cell.angle_gamma   90.00
#
_symmetry.space_group_name_H-M   'P 1'
#
loop_
_entity.id
_entity.type
_entity.pdbx_description
1 polymer ?
#
loop_
_entity_poly.entity_id
_entity_poly.type
_entity_poly.pdbx_seq_one_letter_code
_entity_poly.pdbx_strand_id
1 'polypeptide(L)'
;MPILSAPKSRDRPIDLVYPQEGVSYVTEPVAIMKSAHNLPAAKAFVDFMLSEAGQQLVAKQGNRPVDARVAAPGGFAPIEQITLLTPDVAQAVAEDAQVRETFTELFGG
;
A
#
# COMPACT_ATOMS: atom_id res chain seq x y z
N MET A 1 -17.40 -10.41 16.85
CA MET A 1 -16.72 -9.15 16.49
C MET A 1 -16.71 -9.06 14.97
N PRO A 2 -17.35 -8.06 14.33
CA PRO A 2 -17.47 -8.07 12.88
C PRO A 2 -16.13 -7.72 12.20
N ILE A 3 -15.52 -8.72 11.57
CA ILE A 3 -14.42 -8.56 10.63
C ILE A 3 -14.99 -8.35 9.23
N LEU A 4 -14.46 -7.41 8.45
CA LEU A 4 -14.70 -7.39 7.01
C LEU A 4 -13.82 -8.48 6.39
N SER A 5 -14.43 -9.50 5.80
CA SER A 5 -13.73 -10.63 5.18
C SER A 5 -13.98 -10.73 3.67
N ALA A 6 -12.92 -11.03 2.94
CA ALA A 6 -12.97 -11.39 1.53
C ALA A 6 -13.39 -12.85 1.33
N PRO A 7 -14.17 -13.19 0.29
CA PRO A 7 -14.52 -14.58 0.03
C PRO A 7 -13.31 -15.43 -0.39
N LYS A 8 -13.15 -16.61 0.23
CA LYS A 8 -12.17 -17.64 -0.14
C LYS A 8 -12.38 -18.17 -1.56
N SER A 9 -11.30 -18.57 -2.23
CA SER A 9 -11.36 -19.45 -3.42
C SER A 9 -10.70 -20.79 -3.12
N ARG A 10 -10.97 -21.83 -3.93
CA ARG A 10 -10.32 -23.15 -3.77
C ARG A 10 -8.79 -23.06 -3.84
N ASP A 11 -8.27 -22.10 -4.59
CA ASP A 11 -6.84 -21.90 -4.80
C ASP A 11 -6.19 -21.00 -3.74
N ARG A 12 -6.98 -20.24 -2.96
CA ARG A 12 -6.53 -19.39 -1.85
C ARG A 12 -7.47 -19.57 -0.65
N PRO A 13 -7.20 -20.53 0.24
CA PRO A 13 -8.09 -20.88 1.36
C PRO A 13 -7.99 -19.93 2.56
N ILE A 14 -7.37 -18.76 2.41
CA ILE A 14 -7.11 -17.80 3.48
C ILE A 14 -8.07 -16.61 3.32
N ASP A 15 -8.67 -16.18 4.44
CA ASP A 15 -9.47 -14.94 4.47
C ASP A 15 -8.56 -13.72 4.53
N LEU A 16 -8.87 -12.70 3.73
CA LEU A 16 -8.36 -11.36 3.96
C LEU A 16 -9.24 -10.68 5.00
N VAL A 17 -8.64 -10.20 6.08
CA VAL A 17 -9.34 -9.57 7.22
C VAL A 17 -8.85 -8.14 7.41
N TYR A 18 -9.78 -7.21 7.60
CA TYR A 18 -9.49 -5.82 7.99
C TYR A 18 -9.90 -5.59 9.45
N PRO A 19 -8.96 -5.33 10.37
CA PRO A 19 -9.26 -4.97 11.77
C PRO A 19 -10.10 -3.70 11.87
N GLN A 20 -10.92 -3.60 12.93
CA GLN A 20 -11.82 -2.45 13.13
C GLN A 20 -11.07 -1.21 13.59
N GLU A 21 -10.04 -1.43 14.40
CA GLU A 21 -9.14 -0.40 14.92
C GLU A 21 -8.39 0.31 13.79
N GLY A 22 -8.26 -0.36 12.65
CA GLY A 22 -7.69 0.17 11.43
C GLY A 22 -6.57 -0.71 10.88
N VAL A 23 -6.12 -0.33 9.69
CA VAL A 23 -5.13 -1.05 8.91
C VAL A 23 -3.99 -0.10 8.61
N SER A 24 -2.76 -0.53 8.93
CA SER A 24 -1.57 0.13 8.41
C SER A 24 -1.47 -0.12 6.90
N TYR A 25 -0.99 0.86 6.17
CA TYR A 25 -0.82 0.75 4.73
C TYR A 25 0.53 1.31 4.31
N VAL A 26 1.06 0.77 3.23
CA VAL A 26 2.29 1.24 2.60
C VAL A 26 1.93 1.58 1.17
N THR A 27 2.12 2.84 0.79
CA THR A 27 2.10 3.21 -0.62
C THR A 27 3.41 2.78 -1.24
N GLU A 28 3.40 2.36 -2.51
CA GLU A 28 4.62 2.12 -3.29
C GLU A 28 4.95 3.40 -4.09
N PRO A 29 5.74 4.36 -3.53
CA PRO A 29 6.01 5.61 -4.21
C PRO A 29 6.94 5.42 -5.40
N VAL A 30 6.75 6.26 -6.43
CA VAL A 30 7.70 6.44 -7.52
C VAL A 30 8.24 7.86 -7.49
N ALA A 31 9.55 8.02 -7.68
CA ALA A 31 10.22 9.31 -7.72
C ALA A 31 11.30 9.35 -8.81
N ILE A 32 11.56 10.56 -9.33
CA ILE A 32 12.66 10.80 -10.28
C ILE A 32 13.86 11.33 -9.51
N MET A 33 15.00 10.66 -9.64
CA MET A 33 16.26 11.09 -9.05
C MET A 33 16.70 12.45 -9.62
N LYS A 34 17.22 13.34 -8.77
CA LYS A 34 17.76 14.65 -9.19
C LYS A 34 18.88 14.52 -10.24
N SER A 35 19.63 13.42 -10.20
CA SER A 35 20.74 13.09 -11.10
C SER A 35 20.32 12.32 -12.36
N ALA A 36 19.02 12.17 -12.64
CA ALA A 36 18.54 11.36 -13.76
C ALA A 36 19.14 11.82 -15.11
N HIS A 37 19.89 10.93 -15.77
CA HIS A 37 20.54 11.21 -17.05
C HIS A 37 19.56 11.38 -18.22
N ASN A 38 18.36 10.82 -18.10
CA ASN A 38 17.30 10.93 -19.09
C ASN A 38 15.98 11.33 -18.42
N LEU A 39 15.85 12.63 -18.14
CA LEU A 39 14.65 13.18 -17.51
C LEU A 39 13.36 12.97 -18.33
N PRO A 40 13.35 13.11 -19.67
CA PRO A 40 12.16 12.81 -20.46
C PRO A 40 11.67 11.37 -20.31
N ALA A 41 12.55 10.37 -20.39
CA ALA A 41 12.15 8.97 -20.22
C ALA A 41 11.70 8.67 -18.79
N ALA A 42 12.36 9.25 -17.78
CA ALA A 42 11.94 9.10 -16.38
C ALA A 42 10.53 9.66 -16.14
N LYS A 43 10.21 10.83 -16.73
CA LYS A 43 8.86 11.40 -16.70
C LYS A 43 7.84 10.48 -17.37
N ALA A 44 8.13 10.00 -18.58
CA ALA A 44 7.25 9.09 -19.30
C ALA A 44 6.98 7.78 -18.52
N PHE A 45 7.97 7.28 -17.78
CA PHE A 45 7.80 6.12 -16.91
C PHE A 45 6.88 6.40 -15.72
N VAL A 46 7.05 7.53 -15.04
CA VAL A 46 6.13 7.96 -13.95
C VAL A 46 4.72 8.14 -14.49
N ASP A 47 4.57 8.81 -15.64
CA ASP A 47 3.28 9.02 -16.28
C ASP A 47 2.61 7.67 -16.62
N PHE A 48 3.38 6.70 -17.10
CA PHE A 48 2.88 5.35 -17.34
C PHE A 48 2.43 4.65 -16.06
N MET A 49 3.22 4.68 -14.99
CA MET A 49 2.85 4.06 -13.70
C MET A 49 1.54 4.63 -13.14
N LEU A 50 1.32 5.93 -13.31
CA LEU A 50 0.11 6.64 -12.85
C LEU A 50 -1.06 6.57 -13.84
N SER A 51 -0.81 6.15 -15.08
CA SER A 51 -1.85 5.99 -16.10
C SER A 51 -2.79 4.83 -15.77
N GLU A 52 -4.00 4.87 -16.33
CA GLU A 52 -4.96 3.76 -16.22
C GLU A 52 -4.34 2.42 -16.64
N ALA A 53 -3.57 2.40 -17.73
CA ALA A 53 -2.90 1.18 -18.20
C ALA A 53 -1.89 0.63 -17.17
N GLY A 54 -1.10 1.50 -16.53
CA GLY A 54 -0.20 1.11 -15.45
C GLY A 54 -0.96 0.57 -14.24
N GLN A 55 -2.05 1.22 -13.87
CA GLN A 55 -2.92 0.83 -12.75
C GLN A 55 -3.64 -0.50 -13.01
N GLN A 56 -4.02 -0.80 -14.26
CA GLN A 56 -4.51 -2.12 -14.67
C GLN A 56 -3.44 -3.22 -14.51
N LEU A 57 -2.16 -2.91 -14.70
CA LEU A 57 -1.06 -3.84 -14.41
C LEU A 57 -0.88 -4.07 -12.91
N VAL A 58 -1.07 -3.05 -12.07
CA VAL A 58 -1.08 -3.18 -10.61
C VAL A 58 -2.16 -4.17 -10.17
N ALA A 59 -3.39 -4.01 -10.68
CA ALA A 59 -4.49 -4.93 -10.40
C ALA A 59 -4.17 -6.37 -10.82
N LYS A 60 -3.58 -6.56 -12.01
CA LYS A 60 -3.19 -7.90 -12.51
C LYS A 60 -2.15 -8.58 -11.62
N GLN A 61 -1.30 -7.81 -10.94
CA GLN A 61 -0.31 -8.33 -9.98
C GLN A 61 -0.91 -8.67 -8.62
N GLY A 62 -2.22 -8.43 -8.42
CA GLY A 62 -2.91 -8.71 -7.16
C GLY A 62 -2.85 -7.57 -6.14
N ASN A 63 -2.35 -6.40 -6.54
CA ASN A 63 -2.29 -5.20 -5.69
C ASN A 63 -3.50 -4.28 -5.94
N ARG A 64 -3.81 -3.44 -4.95
CA ARG A 64 -4.85 -2.41 -5.09
C ARG A 64 -4.29 -1.24 -5.94
N PRO A 65 -4.96 -0.86 -7.04
CA PRO A 65 -4.64 0.36 -7.78
C PRO A 65 -4.92 1.62 -6.95
N VAL A 66 -4.14 2.67 -7.18
CA VAL A 66 -4.38 4.00 -6.56
C VAL A 66 -5.39 4.84 -7.36
N ASP A 67 -5.58 4.53 -8.65
CA ASP A 67 -6.60 5.16 -9.47
C ASP A 67 -7.97 4.52 -9.22
N ALA A 68 -8.91 5.31 -8.68
CA ALA A 68 -10.26 4.85 -8.35
C ALA A 68 -11.09 4.37 -9.55
N ARG A 69 -10.66 4.68 -10.79
CA ARG A 69 -11.30 4.18 -12.01
C ARG A 69 -10.95 2.72 -12.31
N VAL A 70 -9.87 2.20 -11.72
CA VAL A 70 -9.42 0.82 -11.90
C VAL A 70 -9.88 -0.02 -10.72
N ALA A 71 -10.69 -1.05 -10.99
CA ALA A 71 -11.18 -1.94 -9.96
C ALA A 71 -10.03 -2.69 -9.26
N ALA A 72 -10.11 -2.78 -7.93
CA ALA A 72 -9.22 -3.62 -7.15
C ALA A 72 -9.45 -5.12 -7.47
N PRO A 73 -8.44 -5.98 -7.26
CA PRO A 73 -8.60 -7.42 -7.44
C PRO A 73 -9.73 -8.01 -6.58
N GLY A 74 -10.31 -9.11 -7.06
CA GLY A 74 -11.36 -9.81 -6.32
C GLY A 74 -10.91 -10.18 -4.89
N GLY A 75 -11.77 -9.85 -3.92
CA GLY A 75 -11.53 -10.06 -2.50
C GLY A 75 -11.09 -8.81 -1.73
N PHE A 76 -10.74 -7.71 -2.40
CA PHE A 76 -10.46 -6.47 -1.68
C PHE A 76 -11.77 -5.80 -1.24
N ALA A 77 -11.87 -5.37 0.02
CA ALA A 77 -12.99 -4.53 0.46
C ALA A 77 -12.93 -3.16 -0.24
N PRO A 78 -14.05 -2.44 -0.43
CA PRO A 78 -14.01 -1.04 -0.87
C PRO A 78 -13.10 -0.21 0.04
N ILE A 79 -12.25 0.66 -0.53
CA ILE A 79 -11.24 1.37 0.27
C ILE A 79 -11.90 2.30 1.29
N GLU A 80 -13.08 2.83 0.95
CA GLU A 80 -13.90 3.71 1.78
C GLU A 80 -14.48 3.01 3.01
N GLN A 81 -14.46 1.67 3.04
CA GLN A 81 -14.91 0.86 4.18
C GLN A 81 -13.75 0.44 5.08
N ILE A 82 -12.51 0.79 4.74
CA ILE A 82 -11.32 0.44 5.51
C ILE A 82 -10.86 1.67 6.29
N THR A 83 -10.78 1.54 7.62
CA THR A 83 -10.14 2.55 8.47
C THR A 83 -8.63 2.51 8.24
N LEU A 84 -8.07 3.51 7.56
CA LEU A 84 -6.63 3.60 7.32
C LEU A 84 -5.92 4.34 8.45
N LEU A 85 -4.91 3.70 9.03
CA LEU A 85 -4.03 4.31 10.02
C LEU A 85 -2.98 5.15 9.29
N THR A 86 -3.29 6.44 9.09
CA THR A 86 -2.40 7.39 8.42
C THR A 86 -1.38 7.95 9.41
N PRO A 87 -0.07 7.66 9.25
CA PRO A 87 0.94 8.20 10.15
C PRO A 87 1.22 9.68 9.88
N ASP A 88 1.60 10.43 10.92
CA ASP A 88 2.34 11.67 10.72
C ASP A 88 3.75 11.30 10.25
N VAL A 89 4.02 11.51 8.96
CA VAL A 89 5.29 11.11 8.33
C VAL A 89 6.46 11.90 8.92
N ALA A 90 6.28 13.17 9.27
CA ALA A 90 7.36 13.98 9.82
C ALA A 90 7.72 13.50 11.23
N GLN A 91 6.71 13.21 12.05
CA GLN A 91 6.90 12.63 13.37
C GLN A 91 7.55 11.24 13.28
N ALA A 92 7.04 10.37 12.41
CA ALA A 92 7.57 9.01 12.24
C ALA A 92 9.06 9.01 11.86
N VAL A 93 9.48 9.95 11.00
CA VAL A 93 10.90 10.11 10.64
C VAL A 93 11.71 10.66 11.81
N ALA A 94 11.19 11.63 12.56
CA ALA A 94 11.87 12.20 13.73
C ALA A 94 12.06 11.18 14.86
N GLU A 95 11.13 10.24 15.02
CA GLU A 95 11.10 9.25 16.10
C GLU A 95 11.64 7.87 15.70
N ASP A 96 11.97 7.62 14.41
CA ASP A 96 12.34 6.30 13.87
C ASP A 96 13.38 5.57 14.73
N ALA A 97 14.48 6.24 15.07
CA ALA A 97 15.56 5.63 15.85
C ALA A 97 15.09 5.19 17.25
N GLN A 98 14.34 6.06 17.94
CA GLN A 98 13.83 5.78 19.29
C GLN A 98 12.80 4.65 19.26
N VAL A 99 11.85 4.69 18.31
CA VAL A 99 10.82 3.66 18.17
C VAL A 99 11.44 2.29 17.90
N ARG A 100 12.46 2.24 17.05
CA ARG A 100 13.21 1.00 16.76
C ARG A 100 13.97 0.49 17.99
N GLU A 101 14.62 1.36 18.73
CA GLU A 101 15.31 0.99 19.97
C GLU A 101 14.33 0.41 21.00
N THR A 102 13.22 1.09 21.25
CA THR A 102 12.16 0.58 22.15
C THR A 102 11.62 -0.78 21.68
N PHE A 103 11.41 -0.97 20.38
CA PHE A 103 10.97 -2.27 19.85
C PHE A 103 12.02 -3.37 20.11
N THR A 104 13.30 -3.08 19.92
CA THR A 104 14.40 -4.01 20.21
C THR A 104 14.50 -4.32 21.70
N GLU A 105 14.36 -3.35 22.59
CA GLU A 105 14.38 -3.59 24.04
C GLU A 105 13.24 -4.51 24.50
N LEU A 106 12.04 -4.32 23.94
CA LEU A 106 10.86 -5.09 24.32
C LEU A 106 10.85 -6.52 23.76
N PHE A 107 11.37 -6.71 22.53
CA PHE A 107 11.18 -7.95 21.77
C PHE A 107 12.46 -8.60 21.23
N GLY A 108 13.63 -7.97 21.40
CA GLY A 108 14.88 -8.30 20.71
C GLY A 108 15.64 -9.52 21.22
N GLY A 109 15.40 -9.97 22.46
CA GLY A 109 16.06 -11.13 23.08
C GLY A 109 17.48 -10.85 23.59
#